data_AF-A0A0F6YJQ4-F1
#
_entry.id   AF-A0A0F6YJQ4-F1
#
_cell.length_a   1.000
_cell.length_b   1.000
_cell.length_c   1.000
_cell.angle_alpha   90.00
_cell.angle_beta   90.00
_cell.angle_gamma   90.00
#
_symmetry.space_group_name_H-M   'P 1'
#
loop_
_entity.id
_entity.type
_entity.pdbx_description
1 polymer ?
#
loop_
_entity_poly.entity_id
_entity_poly.type
_entity_poly.pdbx_seq_one_letter_code
_entity_poly.pdbx_strand_id
1 'polypeptide(L)' 'MQRRRPAKAACDACSAPIEGEPAARGLLLFPRGEHVEREEPPLCERCAHAIGMTALYRFIEEEEEG' A
#
# COMPACT_ATOMS: atom_id res chain seq x y z
N MET A 1 8.35 20.76 -13.35
CA MET A 1 7.58 20.58 -12.10
C MET A 1 6.08 20.65 -12.43
N GLN A 2 5.46 19.52 -12.81
CA GLN A 2 4.02 19.49 -13.08
C GLN A 2 3.32 18.92 -11.85
N ARG A 3 2.83 19.80 -10.97
CA ARG A 3 1.88 19.41 -9.91
C ARG A 3 0.57 19.01 -10.60
N ARG A 4 0.43 17.74 -10.96
CA ARG A 4 -0.81 17.19 -11.50
C ARG A 4 -1.84 17.17 -10.37
N ARG A 5 -2.90 17.95 -10.53
CA ARG A 5 -4.14 17.87 -9.75
C ARG A 5 -4.60 16.41 -9.78
N PRO A 6 -4.76 15.69 -8.65
CA PRO A 6 -5.02 14.26 -8.71
C PRO A 6 -6.42 14.05 -9.30
N ALA A 7 -6.49 13.31 -10.41
CA ALA A 7 -7.70 12.53 -10.69
C ALA A 7 -7.97 11.70 -9.43
N LYS A 8 -9.21 11.68 -8.92
CA LYS A 8 -9.60 10.96 -7.69
C LYS A 8 -8.87 9.61 -7.65
N ALA A 9 -7.90 9.46 -6.74
CA ALA A 9 -7.14 8.23 -6.65
C ALA A 9 -8.09 7.13 -6.15
N ALA A 10 -8.13 5.98 -6.80
CA ALA A 10 -8.88 4.84 -6.29
C ALA A 10 -7.96 4.03 -5.37
N CYS A 11 -8.50 3.53 -4.26
CA CYS A 11 -7.77 2.59 -3.42
C CYS A 11 -7.48 1.32 -4.21
N ASP A 12 -6.23 0.88 -4.19
CA ASP A 12 -5.81 -0.32 -4.93
C ASP A 12 -6.49 -1.60 -4.42
N ALA A 13 -6.67 -1.71 -3.10
CA ALA A 13 -7.20 -2.91 -2.46
C ALA A 13 -8.73 -3.09 -2.62
N CYS A 14 -9.51 -2.00 -2.61
CA CYS A 14 -10.97 -2.07 -2.62
C CYS A 14 -11.64 -1.25 -3.73
N SER A 15 -10.85 -0.60 -4.58
CA SER A 15 -11.29 0.27 -5.68
C SER A 15 -12.14 1.48 -5.25
N ALA A 16 -12.33 1.71 -3.95
CA ALA A 16 -13.09 2.85 -3.45
C ALA A 16 -12.37 4.16 -3.79
N PRO A 17 -13.11 5.23 -4.13
CA PRO A 17 -12.50 6.54 -4.37
C PRO A 17 -11.86 7.07 -3.07
N ILE A 18 -10.67 7.62 -3.19
CA ILE A 18 -9.97 8.34 -2.12
C ILE A 18 -10.23 9.84 -2.31
N GLU A 19 -10.79 10.46 -1.27
CA GLU A 19 -10.93 11.90 -1.20
C GLU A 19 -9.69 12.49 -0.50
N GLY A 20 -8.99 13.42 -1.17
CA GLY A 20 -7.76 14.00 -0.63
C GLY A 20 -6.53 13.11 -0.82
N GLU A 21 -5.70 13.01 0.22
CA GLU A 21 -4.47 12.22 0.19
C GLU A 21 -4.71 10.76 0.63
N PRO A 22 -4.02 9.78 0.03
CA PRO A 22 -4.05 8.40 0.51
C PRO A 22 -3.57 8.32 1.96
N ALA A 23 -4.24 7.51 2.78
CA ALA A 23 -3.86 7.31 4.18
C ALA A 23 -2.53 6.53 4.32
N ALA A 24 -2.25 5.64 3.36
CA ALA A 24 -0.98 4.96 3.19
C ALA A 24 -0.78 4.56 1.73
N ARG A 25 0.37 3.96 1.45
CA ARG A 25 0.67 3.31 0.17
C ARG A 25 1.04 1.85 0.43
N GLY A 26 0.57 0.97 -0.45
CA GLY A 26 1.08 -0.39 -0.51
C GLY A 26 2.49 -0.41 -1.12
N LEU A 27 3.09 -1.60 -1.19
CA LEU A 27 4.32 -1.84 -1.92
C LEU A 27 4.16 -3.10 -2.77
N LEU A 28 4.13 -2.92 -4.09
CA LEU A 28 4.17 -4.02 -5.04
C LEU A 28 5.59 -4.13 -5.60
N LEU A 29 6.13 -5.34 -5.61
CA LEU A 29 7.47 -5.65 -6.11
C LEU A 29 7.34 -6.56 -7.33
N PHE A 30 7.96 -6.15 -8.43
CA PHE A 30 8.01 -6.91 -9.69
C PHE A 30 9.46 -7.29 -10.01
N PRO A 31 10.00 -8.36 -9.40
CA PRO A 31 11.35 -8.83 -9.67
C PRO A 31 11.46 -9.46 -11.07
N ARG A 32 12.53 -9.11 -11.80
CA ARG A 32 12.90 -9.58 -13.13
C ARG A 32 14.43 -9.79 -13.20
N GLY A 33 14.88 -10.99 -12.82
CA GLY A 33 16.31 -11.26 -12.67
C GLY A 33 16.91 -10.34 -11.60
N GLU A 34 17.92 -9.56 -11.96
CA GLU A 34 18.55 -8.57 -11.06
C GLU A 34 17.78 -7.25 -10.94
N HIS A 35 16.74 -7.04 -11.77
CA HIS A 35 15.95 -5.82 -11.73
C HIS A 35 14.73 -6.01 -10.83
N VAL A 36 14.38 -5.00 -10.03
CA VAL A 36 13.16 -5.00 -9.24
C VAL A 36 12.43 -3.68 -9.47
N GLU A 37 11.31 -3.75 -10.18
CA GLU A 37 10.40 -2.60 -10.29
C GLU A 37 9.53 -2.52 -9.03
N ARG A 38 9.27 -1.29 -8.58
CA ARG A 38 8.52 -1.00 -7.36
C ARG A 38 7.38 -0.06 -7.67
N GLU A 39 6.19 -0.40 -7.19
CA GLU A 39 5.02 0.48 -7.25
C GLU A 39 4.48 0.71 -5.84
N GLU A 40 4.11 1.97 -5.55
CA GLU A 40 3.54 2.38 -4.26
C GLU A 40 2.09 2.84 -4.43
N PRO A 41 1.16 1.90 -4.68
CA PRO A 41 -0.22 2.23 -4.99
C PRO A 41 -0.96 2.78 -3.76
N PRO A 42 -1.91 3.72 -3.95
CA PRO A 42 -2.58 4.40 -2.85
C PRO A 42 -3.61 3.49 -2.14
N LEU A 43 -3.72 3.63 -0.82
CA LEU A 43 -4.69 2.94 0.01
C LEU A 43 -5.62 3.93 0.73
N CYS A 44 -6.90 3.59 0.84
CA CYS A 44 -7.82 4.29 1.73
C CYS A 44 -7.52 3.93 3.18
N GLU A 45 -8.01 4.74 4.13
CA GLU A 45 -7.79 4.55 5.56
C GLU A 45 -8.14 3.14 6.04
N ARG A 46 -9.31 2.62 5.65
CA ARG A 46 -9.77 1.29 6.03
C ARG A 46 -8.81 0.19 5.58
N CYS A 47 -8.37 0.24 4.32
CA CYS A 47 -7.47 -0.78 3.75
C CYS A 47 -6.04 -0.63 4.28
N ALA A 48 -5.56 0.60 4.43
CA ALA A 48 -4.26 0.88 5.04
C ALA A 48 -4.17 0.29 6.44
N HIS A 49 -5.18 0.52 7.28
CA HIS A 49 -5.21 0.01 8.65
C HIS A 49 -5.32 -1.51 8.70
N ALA A 50 -6.23 -2.11 7.93
CA ALA A 50 -6.40 -3.56 7.91
C ALA A 50 -5.13 -4.30 7.46
N ILE A 51 -4.47 -3.81 6.40
CA ILE A 51 -3.21 -4.38 5.90
C ILE A 51 -2.10 -4.19 6.93
N GLY A 52 -1.96 -3.00 7.50
CA GLY A 52 -0.94 -2.69 8.51
C GLY A 52 -1.08 -3.56 9.76
N MET A 53 -2.30 -3.74 10.28
CA MET A 53 -2.56 -4.62 11.43
C MET A 53 -2.24 -6.09 11.10
N THR A 54 -2.61 -6.56 9.91
CA THR A 54 -2.32 -7.93 9.49
C THR A 54 -0.81 -8.18 9.38
N ALA A 55 -0.07 -7.21 8.83
CA ALA A 55 1.39 -7.29 8.74
C ALA A 55 2.04 -7.30 10.12
N LEU A 56 1.59 -6.42 11.03
CA LEU A 56 2.09 -6.39 12.41
C LEU A 56 1.83 -7.71 13.15
N TYR A 57 0.62 -8.25 13.01
CA TYR A 57 0.25 -9.50 13.67
C TYR A 57 1.14 -10.66 13.18
N ARG A 58 1.36 -10.78 11.86
CA ARG A 58 2.28 -11.78 11.31
C ARG A 58 3.71 -11.62 11.82
N PHE A 59 4.19 -10.38 11.91
CA PHE A 59 5.52 -10.11 12.43
C PHE A 59 5.66 -10.59 13.89
N ILE A 60 4.65 -10.34 14.72
CA ILE A 60 4.64 -10.81 16.12
C ILE A 60 4.65 -12.35 16.17
N GLU A 61 3.85 -13.02 15.33
CA GLU A 61 3.85 -14.50 15.24
C GLU A 61 5.23 -15.04 14.84
N GLU A 62 5.89 -14.43 13.85
CA GLU A 62 7.23 -14.82 13.41
C GLU A 62 8.30 -14.60 14.50
N GLU A 63 8.16 -13.58 15.35
CA GLU A 63 9.09 -13.34 16.47
C GLU A 63 8.86 -14.29 17.67
N GLU A 64 7.64 -14.79 17.89
CA GLU A 64 7.33 -15.74 18.97
C GLU A 64 7.76 -17.19 18.65
N GLU A 65 7.94 -17.54 17.38
CA GLU A 65 8.46 -18.84 16.90
C GLU A 65 10.00 -18.88 16.75
N GLY A 66 10.69 -17.80 17.15
CA GLY A 66 12.15 -17.63 17.08
C GLY A 66 12.94 -18.00 18.34
#